data_AF-A0A5E5QQ99-F1
#
_entry.id   AF-A0A5E5QQ99-F1
#
_cell.length_a   1.000
_cell.length_b   1.000
_cell.length_c   1.000
_cell.angle_alpha   90.00
_cell.angle_beta   90.00
_cell.angle_gamma   90.00
#
_symmetry.space_group_name_H-M   'P 1'
#
loop_
_entity.id
_entity.type
_entity.pdbx_description
1 polymer ?
#
loop_
_entity_poly.entity_id
_entity_poly.type
_entity_poly.pdbx_seq_one_letter_code
_entity_poly.pdbx_strand_id
1 'polypeptide(L)' 'MERFFRSLKTQRLNCQSFENHHEGVENVESYLYFYNYKRIHLAIGHLTPVEKMAELKKVA' A
#
# COMPACT_ATOMS: atom_id res chain seq x y z
N MET A 1 -8.59 0.24 12.32
CA MET A 1 -8.35 -0.57 11.10
C MET A 1 -7.96 0.37 9.97
N GLU A 2 -6.79 0.16 9.39
CA GLU A 2 -6.35 0.94 8.25
C GLU A 2 -7.07 0.49 6.97
N ARG A 3 -7.44 1.44 6.10
CA ARG A 3 -8.16 1.16 4.85
C ARG A 3 -7.26 1.48 3.66
N PHE A 4 -6.91 0.46 2.87
CA PHE A 4 -6.03 0.59 1.70
C PHE A 4 -6.49 1.69 0.75
N PHE A 5 -7.70 1.61 0.21
CA PHE A 5 -8.20 2.58 -0.79
C PHE A 5 -8.31 4.01 -0.25
N ARG A 6 -8.64 4.17 1.03
CA ARG A 6 -8.64 5.51 1.66
C ARG A 6 -7.22 6.07 1.72
N SER A 7 -6.25 5.25 2.10
CA SER A 7 -4.85 5.65 2.17
C SER A 7 -4.30 6.00 0.79
N LEU A 8 -4.56 5.18 -0.23
CA LEU A 8 -4.17 5.45 -1.61
C LEU A 8 -4.74 6.78 -2.11
N LYS A 9 -6.05 7.01 -1.94
CA LYS A 9 -6.69 8.26 -2.34
C LYS A 9 -6.08 9.46 -1.63
N THR A 10 -6.00 9.44 -0.30
CA THR A 10 -5.53 10.59 0.47
C THR A 10 -4.04 10.89 0.30
N GLN A 11 -3.19 9.87 0.15
CA GLN A 11 -1.73 10.06 0.09
C GLN A 11 -1.18 10.25 -1.32
N ARG A 12 -1.90 9.80 -2.35
CA ARG A 12 -1.42 9.82 -3.73
C ARG A 12 -2.39 10.50 -4.68
N LEU A 13 -3.62 10.02 -4.77
CA LEU A 13 -4.50 10.40 -5.88
C LEU A 13 -5.19 11.76 -5.70
N ASN A 14 -5.59 12.14 -4.49
CA ASN A 14 -6.41 13.34 -4.27
C ASN A 14 -5.64 14.65 -4.42
N CYS A 15 -4.31 14.61 -4.32
CA CYS A 15 -3.45 15.80 -4.36
C CYS A 15 -2.58 15.86 -5.61
N GLN A 16 -2.78 14.95 -6.56
CA GLN A 16 -2.00 14.85 -7.80
C GLN A 16 -2.92 14.93 -9.00
N SER A 17 -2.46 15.64 -10.03
CA SER A 17 -3.02 15.59 -11.37
C SER A 17 -2.08 14.75 -12.22
N PHE A 18 -2.66 13.99 -13.15
CA PHE A 18 -1.91 13.14 -14.09
C PHE A 18 -2.12 13.68 -15.50
N GLU A 19 -1.05 13.79 -16.28
CA GLU A 19 -1.12 14.28 -17.66
C GLU A 19 -1.79 13.27 -18.58
N ASN A 20 -1.66 11.98 -18.26
CA ASN A 20 -2.24 10.88 -19.01
C ASN A 20 -2.55 9.68 -18.11
N HIS A 21 -3.26 8.71 -18.68
CA HIS A 21 -3.66 7.50 -17.93
C HIS A 21 -2.46 6.68 -17.43
N HIS A 22 -1.38 6.62 -18.22
CA HIS A 22 -0.19 5.83 -17.89
C HIS A 22 0.47 6.32 -16.59
N GLU A 23 0.62 7.63 -16.43
CA GLU A 23 1.18 8.21 -15.20
C GLU A 23 0.35 7.86 -13.96
N GLY A 24 -0.99 7.84 -14.09
CA GLY A 24 -1.89 7.41 -13.03
C GLY A 24 -1.70 5.93 -12.65
N VAL A 25 -1.48 5.06 -13.63
CA VAL A 25 -1.20 3.64 -13.42
C VAL A 25 0.14 3.46 -12.69
N GLU A 26 1.22 4.07 -13.19
CA GLU A 26 2.55 3.99 -12.59
C GLU A 26 2.55 4.48 -11.13
N ASN A 27 1.80 5.55 -10.84
CA ASN A 27 1.67 6.06 -9.49
C ASN A 27 1.00 5.05 -8.54
N VAL A 28 -0.07 4.39 -8.99
CA VAL A 28 -0.77 3.35 -8.22
C VAL A 28 0.13 2.14 -8.00
N GLU A 29 0.86 1.69 -9.03
CA GLU A 29 1.80 0.57 -8.91
C GLU A 29 2.94 0.86 -7.93
N SER A 30 3.51 2.06 -8.01
CA SER A 30 4.52 2.55 -7.07
C SER A 30 3.99 2.59 -5.63
N TYR A 31 2.73 3.04 -5.45
CA TYR A 31 2.10 3.01 -4.14
C TYR A 31 1.83 1.59 -3.63
N LEU A 32 1.45 0.67 -4.52
CA LEU A 32 1.20 -0.73 -4.16
C LEU A 32 2.48 -1.40 -3.65
N TYR A 33 3.62 -1.15 -4.31
CA TYR A 33 4.92 -1.60 -3.83
C TYR A 33 5.25 -1.02 -2.45
N PHE A 34 5.11 0.30 -2.28
CA PHE A 34 5.32 0.95 -0.98
C PHE A 34 4.41 0.36 0.11
N TYR A 35 3.12 0.21 -0.17
CA TYR A 35 2.14 -0.30 0.79
C TYR A 35 2.49 -1.73 1.24
N ASN A 36 2.84 -2.60 0.31
CA ASN A 36 3.07 -4.01 0.62
C ASN A 36 4.43 -4.29 1.27
N TYR A 37 5.47 -3.55 0.88
CA TYR A 37 6.86 -3.88 1.27
C TYR A 37 7.52 -2.87 2.21
N LYS A 38 6.97 -1.66 2.35
CA LYS A 38 7.60 -0.58 3.14
C LYS A 38 6.71 -0.02 4.23
N ARG A 39 5.38 -0.12 4.09
CA ARG A 39 4.45 0.44 5.05
C ARG A 39 4.30 -0.46 6.27
N ILE A 40 4.60 0.10 7.43
CA ILE A 40 4.41 -0.57 8.72
C ILE A 40 3.01 -0.31 9.25
N HIS A 41 2.29 -1.37 9.63
CA HIS A 41 0.95 -1.24 10.21
C HIS A 41 0.95 -1.67 11.68
N LEU A 42 0.60 -0.73 12.56
CA LEU A 42 0.41 -0.99 14.00
C LEU A 42 -0.57 -2.15 14.25
N ALA A 43 -1.66 -2.20 13.48
CA ALA A 43 -2.73 -3.18 13.65
C ALA A 43 -2.33 -4.64 13.33
N ILE A 44 -1.22 -4.86 12.61
CA ILE A 44 -0.72 -6.21 12.30
C ILE A 44 0.60 -6.53 13.01
N GLY A 45 0.92 -5.80 14.08
CA GLY A 45 2.09 -6.05 14.92
C GLY A 45 3.34 -5.30 14.47
N HIS A 46 3.18 -4.09 13.92
CA HIS A 46 4.29 -3.30 13.36
C HIS A 46 5.05 -4.02 12.23
N LEU A 47 4.32 -4.80 11.43
CA LEU A 47 4.86 -5.47 10.26
C LEU A 47 4.32 -4.81 8.99
N THR A 48 5.03 -5.03 7.89
CA THR A 48 4.49 -4.83 6.54
C THR A 48 3.47 -5.91 6.20
N PRO A 49 2.57 -5.67 5.22
CA PRO A 49 1.63 -6.68 4.76
C PRO A 49 2.33 -7.97 4.28
N VAL A 50 3.46 -7.84 3.60
CA VAL A 50 4.23 -8.99 3.10
C VAL A 50 4.85 -9.78 4.25
N GLU A 51 5.45 -9.12 5.24
CA GLU A 51 5.97 -9.79 6.43
C GLU A 51 4.86 -10.51 7.20
N LYS A 52 3.71 -9.85 7.38
CA LYS A 52 2.58 -10.48 8.05
C LYS A 52 2.10 -11.72 7.31
N MET A 53 2.03 -11.67 5.98
CA MET A 53 1.66 -12.82 5.17
C MET A 53 2.70 -13.95 5.27
N ALA A 54 3.99 -13.61 5.33
CA ALA A 54 5.05 -14.60 5.55
C ALA A 54 4.93 -15.28 6.92
N GLU A 55 4.58 -14.55 7.98
CA GLU A 55 4.30 -15.15 9.29
C GLU A 55 3.11 -16.12 9.24
N LEU A 56 2.00 -15.71 8.62
CA LEU A 56 0.81 -16.56 8.53
C LEU A 56 1.08 -17.86 7.76
N LYS A 57 1.94 -17.81 6.73
CA LYS A 57 2.36 -19.00 5.98
C LYS A 57 3.24 -19.97 6.77
N LYS A 58 3.96 -19.50 7.81
CA LYS A 58 4.77 -20.38 8.68
C LYS A 58 3.92 -21.15 9.70
N VAL A 59 2.70 -20.68 9.96
CA VAL A 59 1.79 -21.26 10.95
C VAL A 59 0.79 -22.23 10.29
N ALA A 60 0.75 -22.27 8.96
CA ALA A 60 -0.06 -23.18 8.15
C ALA A 60 0.71 -24.46 7.79
#